data_AF-A0A5C7QGM4-F1
#
_entry.id   AF-A0A5C7QGM4-F1
#
_cell.length_a   1.000
_cell.length_b   1.000
_cell.length_c   1.000
_cell.angle_alpha   90.00
_cell.angle_beta   90.00
_cell.angle_gamma   90.00
#
_symmetry.space_group_name_H-M   'P 1'
#
loop_
_entity.id
_entity.type
_entity.pdbx_description
1 polymer ?
#
loop_
_entity_poly.entity_id
_entity_poly.type
_entity_poly.pdbx_seq_one_letter_code
_entity_poly.pdbx_strand_id
1 'polypeptide(L)' 'MAGITLENGREIVFNLNAITVREYRILRESTSQEETDPPFAKACGITVKELEEVGTMDFFRLRRAFWLYAVNPLDDPN' A
#
# COMPACT_ATOMS: atom_id res chain seq x y z
N MET A 1 8.46 -1.69 11.82
CA MET A 1 8.18 -1.14 10.47
C MET A 1 7.56 -2.23 9.64
N ALA A 2 6.25 -2.13 9.35
CA ALA A 2 5.57 -3.13 8.54
C ALA A 2 5.90 -2.98 7.07
N GLY A 3 6.29 -4.08 6.46
CA GLY A 3 6.61 -4.16 5.05
C GLY A 3 6.40 -5.56 4.50
N ILE A 4 6.51 -5.70 3.18
CA ILE A 4 6.53 -7.00 2.52
C ILE A 4 7.65 -7.09 1.51
N THR A 5 8.17 -8.30 1.32
CA THR A 5 9.06 -8.61 0.20
C THR A 5 8.23 -9.19 -0.94
N LEU A 6 8.32 -8.54 -2.11
CA LEU A 6 7.74 -9.00 -3.36
C LEU A 6 8.52 -10.20 -3.91
N GLU A 7 7.93 -10.95 -4.85
CA GLU A 7 8.59 -12.10 -5.49
C GLU A 7 9.86 -11.73 -6.25
N ASN A 8 9.95 -10.48 -6.73
CA ASN A 8 11.16 -9.94 -7.36
C ASN A 8 12.26 -9.55 -6.36
N GLY A 9 12.07 -9.83 -5.06
CA GLY A 9 13.02 -9.51 -3.99
C GLY A 9 12.99 -8.07 -3.51
N ARG A 10 12.11 -7.22 -4.07
CA ARG A 10 11.96 -5.83 -3.63
C ARG A 10 11.25 -5.79 -2.28
N GLU A 11 11.84 -5.05 -1.34
CA GLU A 11 11.23 -4.75 -0.06
C GLU A 11 10.36 -3.49 -0.16
N ILE A 12 9.12 -3.60 0.29
CA ILE A 12 8.14 -2.52 0.34
C ILE A 12 7.92 -2.15 1.79
N VAL A 13 8.14 -0.89 2.13
CA VAL A 13 7.89 -0.34 3.46
C VAL A 13 6.67 0.55 3.41
N PHE A 14 5.66 0.27 4.22
CA PHE A 14 4.43 1.06 4.22
C PHE A 14 4.61 2.34 5.05
N ASN A 15 4.27 3.48 4.45
CA ASN A 15 4.32 4.78 5.10
C ASN A 15 2.96 5.50 5.00
N LEU A 16 2.14 5.37 6.04
CA LEU A 16 0.85 6.06 6.12
C LEU A 16 1.01 7.58 6.28
N ASN A 17 2.16 8.07 6.76
CA ASN A 17 2.44 9.50 6.84
C ASN A 17 2.66 10.13 5.45
N ALA A 18 2.87 9.31 4.41
CA ALA A 18 2.99 9.79 3.04
C ALA A 18 1.63 10.18 2.42
N ILE A 19 0.51 9.74 3.01
CA ILE A 19 -0.84 10.01 2.52
C ILE A 19 -1.61 10.90 3.50
N THR A 20 -2.50 11.72 2.95
CA THR A 20 -3.44 12.55 3.69
C THR A 20 -4.66 11.75 4.14
N VAL A 21 -5.41 12.29 5.11
CA VAL A 21 -6.69 11.70 5.54
C VAL A 21 -7.69 11.57 4.38
N ARG A 22 -7.66 12.51 3.42
CA ARG A 22 -8.51 12.45 2.22
C ARG A 22 -8.13 11.27 1.33
N GLU A 23 -6.84 11.13 1.04
CA GLU A 23 -6.30 10.00 0.26
C GLU A 23 -6.61 8.65 0.95
N TYR A 24 -6.49 8.58 2.27
CA TYR A 24 -6.85 7.39 3.03
C TYR A 24 -8.34 7.03 2.92
N ARG A 25 -9.25 8.02 2.94
CA ARG A 25 -10.68 7.76 2.71
C ARG A 25 -10.96 7.25 1.30
N ILE A 26 -10.31 7.83 0.28
CA ILE A 26 -10.43 7.38 -1.11
C ILE A 26 -10.04 5.90 -1.22
N LEU A 27 -8.93 5.48 -0.61
CA LEU A 27 -8.50 4.08 -0.59
C LEU A 27 -9.54 3.11 -0.02
N ARG A 28 -10.36 3.58 0.93
CA ARG A 28 -11.36 2.77 1.63
C ARG A 28 -12.73 2.78 0.97
N GLU A 29 -13.12 3.91 0.40
CA GLU A 29 -14.50 4.18 -0.06
C GLU A 29 -14.65 4.12 -1.58
N SER A 30 -13.58 4.40 -2.34
CA SER A 30 -13.64 4.37 -3.80
C SER A 30 -13.47 2.95 -4.35
N THR A 31 -14.25 2.65 -5.39
CA THR A 31 -14.12 1.44 -6.22
C THR A 31 -13.32 1.70 -7.49
N SER A 32 -12.98 2.95 -7.78
CA SER A 32 -12.21 3.33 -8.96
C SER A 32 -10.71 3.08 -8.74
N GLN A 33 -10.11 2.31 -9.63
CA GLN A 33 -8.68 2.04 -9.61
C GLN A 33 -7.87 3.32 -9.85
N GLU A 34 -8.31 4.17 -10.78
CA GLU A 34 -7.65 5.44 -11.10
C GLU A 34 -7.57 6.40 -9.89
N GLU A 35 -8.54 6.33 -8.98
CA GLU A 35 -8.54 7.14 -7.76
C GLU A 35 -7.73 6.52 -6.62
N THR A 36 -7.64 5.18 -6.58
CA THR A 36 -7.05 4.44 -5.46
C THR A 36 -5.58 4.10 -5.66
N ASP A 37 -5.14 3.87 -6.90
CA ASP A 37 -3.75 3.50 -7.20
C ASP A 37 -2.74 4.61 -6.87
N PRO A 38 -2.98 5.90 -7.16
CA PRO A 38 -2.06 6.97 -6.78
C PRO A 38 -1.77 7.07 -5.27
N PRO A 39 -2.78 7.17 -4.37
CA PRO A 39 -2.51 7.18 -2.94
C PRO A 39 -1.97 5.85 -2.42
N PHE A 40 -2.32 4.72 -3.03
CA PHE A 40 -1.81 3.42 -2.62
C PHE A 40 -0.32 3.26 -2.93
N ALA A 41 0.08 3.59 -4.16
CA ALA A 41 1.48 3.58 -4.59
C ALA A 41 2.33 4.52 -3.71
N LYS A 42 1.81 5.72 -3.44
CA LYS A 42 2.44 6.70 -2.54
C LYS A 42 2.66 6.16 -1.14
N ALA A 43 1.68 5.46 -0.57
CA ALA A 43 1.80 4.84 0.76
C ALA A 43 2.76 3.63 0.77
N CYS A 44 2.96 2.97 -0.38
CA CYS A 44 3.90 1.86 -0.54
C CYS A 44 5.31 2.32 -0.96
N GLY A 45 5.54 3.62 -1.18
CA GLY A 45 6.84 4.13 -1.61
C GLY A 45 7.23 3.70 -3.03
N ILE A 46 6.24 3.44 -3.89
CA ILE A 46 6.43 3.08 -5.30
C ILE A 46 5.65 4.03 -6.21
N THR A 47 5.96 4.00 -7.50
CA THR A 47 5.20 4.71 -8.54
C THR A 47 3.95 3.92 -8.94
N VAL A 48 2.95 4.60 -9.51
CA VAL A 48 1.75 3.95 -10.06
C VAL A 48 2.12 2.95 -11.15
N LYS A 49 3.09 3.28 -12.01
CA LYS A 49 3.59 2.38 -13.04
C LYS A 49 4.19 1.09 -12.45
N GLU A 50 4.98 1.21 -11.39
CA GLU A 50 5.53 0.04 -10.70
C GLU A 50 4.41 -0.80 -10.08
N LEU A 51 3.36 -0.18 -9.54
CA LEU A 51 2.20 -0.86 -9.00
C LEU A 51 1.42 -1.65 -10.08
N GLU A 52 1.27 -1.09 -11.29
CA GLU A 52 0.65 -1.77 -12.44
C GLU A 52 1.48 -2.95 -12.94
N GLU A 53 2.81 -2.88 -12.78
CA GLU A 53 3.74 -3.95 -13.15
C GLU A 53 3.84 -5.05 -12.06
N VAL A 54 3.26 -4.84 -10.87
CA VAL A 54 3.20 -5.86 -9.82
C VAL A 54 2.30 -7.00 -10.28
N GLY A 55 2.83 -8.23 -10.24
CA GLY A 55 2.04 -9.42 -10.54
C GLY A 55 0.81 -9.54 -9.64
N THR A 56 -0.30 -10.04 -10.17
CA THR A 56 -1.61 -10.11 -9.48
C THR A 56 -1.51 -10.71 -8.07
N MET A 57 -0.71 -11.76 -7.88
CA MET A 57 -0.53 -12.40 -6.58
C MET A 57 0.17 -11.50 -5.57
N ASP A 58 1.23 -10.81 -5.99
CA ASP A 58 1.93 -9.86 -5.16
C ASP A 58 1.08 -8.63 -4.85
N PHE A 59 0.26 -8.17 -5.80
CA PHE A 59 -0.69 -7.09 -5.55
C PHE A 59 -1.68 -7.45 -4.43
N PHE A 60 -2.24 -8.66 -4.43
CA PHE A 60 -3.10 -9.12 -3.35
C PHE A 60 -2.38 -9.19 -2.00
N ARG A 61 -1.13 -9.68 -1.98
CA ARG A 61 -0.29 -9.73 -0.77
C ARG A 61 0.00 -8.33 -0.24
N LEU A 62 0.37 -7.42 -1.13
CA LEU A 62 0.67 -6.02 -0.83
C LEU A 62 -0.55 -5.30 -0.27
N ARG A 63 -1.71 -5.43 -0.92
CA ARG A 63 -2.98 -4.85 -0.46
C ARG A 63 -3.40 -5.39 0.89
N ARG A 64 -3.30 -6.71 1.12
CA ARG A 64 -3.62 -7.31 2.41
C ARG A 64 -2.70 -6.80 3.52
N ALA A 65 -1.39 -6.79 3.28
CA ALA A 65 -0.41 -6.35 4.27
C ALA A 65 -0.55 -4.86 4.60
N PHE A 66 -0.78 -4.02 3.60
CA PHE A 66 -1.09 -2.61 3.78
C PHE A 66 -2.29 -2.40 4.71
N TRP A 67 -3.40 -3.11 4.49
CA TRP A 67 -4.59 -2.95 5.34
C TRP A 67 -4.39 -3.47 6.77
N LEU A 68 -3.63 -4.56 6.94
CA LEU A 68 -3.26 -5.04 8.28
C LEU A 68 -2.47 -3.96 9.05
N TYR A 69 -1.52 -3.32 8.37
CA TYR A 69 -0.75 -2.21 8.95
C TYR A 69 -1.62 -0.96 9.18
N ALA A 70 -2.51 -0.61 8.25
CA ALA A 70 -3.37 0.56 8.35
C ALA A 70 -4.40 0.48 9.48
N VAL A 71 -4.88 -0.73 9.81
CA VAL A 71 -5.82 -0.95 10.91
C VAL A 71 -5.12 -0.94 12.27
N ASN A 72 -3.86 -1.40 12.33
CA ASN A 72 -3.08 -1.50 13.56
C ASN A 72 -1.68 -0.86 13.40
N PRO A 73 -1.58 0.45 13.17
CA PRO A 73 -0.28 1.11 12.96
C PRO A 73 0.58 1.17 14.24
N LEU A 74 -0.03 0.93 15.41
CA LEU A 74 0.61 0.95 16.72
C LEU A 74 0.99 -0.45 17.24
N ASP A 75 0.56 -1.51 16.55
CA ASP A 75 0.79 -2.92 16.94
C ASP A 75 2.06 -3.49 16.28
N ASP A 76 2.86 -2.62 15.68
CA ASP A 76 4.22 -2.88 15.21
C ASP A 76 5.15 -2.59 16.40
N PRO A 77 5.62 -3.64 17.12
CA PRO A 77 6.43 -3.49 18.32
C PRO A 77 7.86 -3.15 17.89
N ASN A 78 8.12 -1.88 17.65
CA ASN A 78 9.46 -1.35 17.90
C ASN A 78 9.61 -1.05 19.38
#